data_AF-Q7MKN6-F1
#
_entry.id   AF-Q7MKN6-F1
#
_cell.length_a   1.000
_cell.length_b   1.000
_cell.length_c   1.000
_cell.angle_alpha   90.00
_cell.angle_beta   90.00
_cell.angle_gamma   90.00
#
_symmetry.space_group_name_H-M   'P 1'
#
loop_
_entity.id
_entity.type
_entity.pdbx_description
1 polymer ?
#
loop_
_entity_poly.entity_id
_entity_poly.type
_entity_poly.pdbx_seq_one_letter_code
_entity_poly.pdbx_strand_id
1 'polypeptide(L)'
;MRHSPLNAALAFKRSVKELMKDIITSLLPVLSLIAGWGLNEYSQKKRGNAEYQASIAKVLSILLEVRHKLNATEFGLQKLKELGFPSELIPQIRDIAEQFIPDTEGLSADYNQALGLLAQRDPVLAFRFRSQDSVNEYLKIVRNISKQHEFPIELAQSMESSFKNILLPNLNDLIRELAKIHSRSTSKEVDEILAKKPQLPAEFVRLLSELGIKS
;
A
#
# COMPACT_ATOMS: atom_id res chain seq x y z
N MET A 1 -69.08 -51.34 -23.44
CA MET A 1 -67.68 -50.88 -23.58
C MET A 1 -67.15 -50.50 -22.20
N ARG A 2 -66.34 -51.35 -21.57
CA ARG A 2 -65.70 -51.01 -20.27
C ARG A 2 -64.41 -50.27 -20.56
N HIS A 3 -64.37 -48.97 -20.28
CA HIS A 3 -63.11 -48.22 -20.32
C HIS A 3 -62.17 -48.83 -19.28
N SER A 4 -61.05 -49.40 -19.73
CA SER A 4 -60.06 -50.00 -18.85
C SER A 4 -59.45 -48.91 -17.96
N PRO A 5 -59.44 -49.07 -16.62
CA PRO A 5 -58.86 -48.09 -15.68
C PRO A 5 -57.37 -47.82 -15.96
N LEU A 6 -56.69 -48.74 -16.65
CA LEU A 6 -55.31 -48.61 -17.06
C LEU A 6 -55.10 -47.48 -18.08
N ASN A 7 -56.07 -47.23 -18.96
CA ASN A 7 -55.98 -46.17 -19.97
C ASN A 7 -56.16 -44.77 -19.34
N ALA A 8 -56.99 -44.65 -18.30
CA ALA A 8 -57.17 -43.40 -17.57
C ALA A 8 -55.90 -43.00 -16.79
N ALA A 9 -55.24 -43.97 -16.14
CA ALA A 9 -53.98 -43.72 -15.44
C ALA A 9 -52.84 -43.30 -16.38
N LEU A 10 -52.77 -43.88 -17.59
CA LEU A 10 -51.78 -43.51 -18.60
C LEU A 10 -52.04 -42.11 -19.18
N ALA A 11 -53.31 -41.76 -19.44
CA ALA A 11 -53.68 -40.42 -19.90
C ALA A 11 -53.36 -39.35 -18.85
N PHE A 12 -53.64 -39.63 -17.57
CA PHE A 12 -53.29 -38.75 -16.47
C PHE A 12 -51.78 -38.53 -16.36
N LYS A 13 -50.96 -39.61 -16.40
CA LYS A 13 -49.49 -39.48 -16.40
C LYS A 13 -48.96 -38.65 -17.57
N ARG A 14 -49.54 -38.79 -18.77
CA ARG A 14 -49.16 -37.97 -19.94
C ARG A 14 -49.52 -36.50 -19.72
N SER A 15 -50.73 -36.21 -19.25
CA SER A 15 -51.18 -34.84 -18.98
C SER A 15 -50.30 -34.15 -17.92
N VAL A 16 -49.97 -34.84 -16.82
CA VAL A 16 -49.05 -34.31 -15.80
C VAL A 16 -47.66 -34.05 -16.38
N LYS A 17 -47.16 -34.93 -17.26
CA LYS A 17 -45.84 -34.76 -17.88
C LYS A 17 -45.79 -33.56 -18.83
N GLU A 18 -46.82 -33.33 -19.64
CA GLU A 18 -46.90 -32.16 -20.52
C GLU A 18 -47.03 -30.86 -19.71
N LEU A 19 -47.89 -30.84 -18.68
CA LEU A 19 -48.01 -29.68 -17.79
C LEU A 19 -46.69 -29.35 -17.07
N MET A 20 -45.98 -30.36 -16.58
CA MET A 20 -44.65 -30.14 -15.98
C MET A 20 -43.63 -29.61 -16.99
N LYS A 21 -43.65 -30.12 -18.22
CA LYS A 21 -42.74 -29.66 -19.28
C LYS A 21 -42.98 -28.19 -19.61
N ASP A 22 -44.24 -27.78 -19.72
CA ASP A 22 -44.60 -26.38 -19.99
C ASP A 22 -44.18 -25.47 -18.83
N ILE A 23 -44.46 -25.87 -17.59
CA ILE A 23 -44.02 -25.12 -16.39
C ILE A 23 -42.49 -24.97 -16.36
N ILE A 24 -41.74 -26.05 -16.57
CA ILE A 24 -40.27 -25.99 -16.58
C ILE A 24 -39.78 -25.09 -17.71
N THR A 25 -40.35 -25.20 -18.91
CA THR A 25 -39.95 -24.40 -20.08
C THR A 25 -40.26 -22.91 -19.87
N SER A 26 -41.36 -22.57 -19.18
CA SER A 26 -41.70 -21.21 -18.81
C SER A 26 -40.86 -20.65 -17.64
N LEU A 27 -40.41 -21.49 -16.71
CA LEU A 27 -39.58 -21.07 -15.57
C LEU A 27 -38.09 -20.96 -15.92
N LEU A 28 -37.61 -21.72 -16.92
CA LEU A 28 -36.20 -21.73 -17.31
C LEU A 28 -35.64 -20.31 -17.61
N PRO A 29 -36.33 -19.43 -18.37
CA PRO A 29 -35.83 -18.08 -18.64
C PRO A 29 -35.72 -17.24 -17.36
N VAL A 30 -36.72 -17.34 -16.46
CA VAL A 30 -36.73 -16.61 -15.18
C VAL A 30 -35.56 -17.06 -14.30
N LEU A 31 -35.33 -18.37 -14.18
CA LEU A 31 -34.20 -18.90 -13.42
C LEU A 31 -32.86 -18.49 -14.03
N SER A 32 -32.73 -18.49 -15.36
CA SER A 32 -31.52 -18.03 -16.05
C SER A 32 -31.24 -16.55 -15.82
N LEU A 33 -32.28 -15.71 -15.78
CA LEU A 33 -32.17 -14.28 -15.51
C LEU A 33 -31.76 -14.02 -14.05
N ILE A 34 -32.37 -14.72 -13.09
CA ILE A 34 -32.00 -14.63 -11.67
C ILE A 34 -30.55 -15.07 -11.46
N ALA A 35 -30.15 -16.20 -12.05
CA ALA A 35 -28.77 -16.69 -11.97
C ALA A 35 -27.78 -15.70 -12.62
N GLY A 36 -28.11 -15.16 -13.79
CA GLY A 36 -27.30 -14.16 -14.49
C GLY A 36 -27.13 -12.88 -13.67
N TRP A 37 -28.21 -12.36 -13.07
CA TRP A 37 -28.16 -11.20 -12.18
C TRP A 37 -27.31 -11.49 -10.94
N GLY A 38 -27.51 -12.63 -10.27
CA GLY A 38 -26.74 -13.00 -9.10
C GLY A 38 -25.23 -13.13 -9.38
N LEU A 39 -24.86 -13.71 -10.52
CA LEU A 39 -23.46 -13.79 -10.96
C LEU A 39 -22.88 -12.40 -11.29
N ASN A 40 -23.67 -11.52 -11.90
CA ASN A 40 -23.25 -10.15 -12.22
C ASN A 40 -23.01 -9.32 -10.95
N GLU A 41 -23.92 -9.34 -9.98
CA GLU A 41 -23.76 -8.65 -8.70
C GLU A 41 -22.55 -9.17 -7.92
N TYR A 42 -22.36 -10.50 -7.89
CA TYR A 42 -21.19 -11.10 -7.27
C TYR A 42 -19.89 -10.66 -7.95
N SER A 43 -19.87 -10.61 -9.28
CA SER A 43 -18.73 -10.14 -10.09
C SER A 43 -18.40 -8.67 -9.80
N GLN A 44 -19.40 -7.80 -9.77
CA GLN A 44 -19.23 -6.37 -9.47
C GLN A 44 -18.69 -6.16 -8.05
N LYS A 45 -19.25 -6.86 -7.06
CA LYS A 45 -18.77 -6.83 -5.68
C LYS A 45 -17.31 -7.28 -5.56
N LYS A 46 -16.92 -8.33 -6.30
CA LYS A 46 -15.55 -8.83 -6.32
C LYS A 46 -14.58 -7.82 -6.96
N ARG A 47 -14.98 -7.17 -8.06
CA ARG A 47 -14.17 -6.12 -8.72
C ARG A 47 -13.93 -4.93 -7.81
N GLY A 48 -14.98 -4.39 -7.17
CA GLY A 48 -14.83 -3.28 -6.23
C GLY A 48 -13.94 -3.63 -5.03
N ASN A 49 -13.96 -4.90 -4.59
CA ASN A 49 -13.03 -5.34 -3.55
C ASN A 49 -11.58 -5.46 -4.05
N ALA A 50 -11.37 -5.91 -5.29
CA ALA A 50 -10.04 -5.99 -5.89
C ALA A 50 -9.42 -4.59 -6.12
N GLU A 51 -10.20 -3.63 -6.62
CA GLU A 51 -9.77 -2.24 -6.80
C GLU A 51 -9.37 -1.58 -5.48
N TYR A 52 -10.16 -1.83 -4.42
CA TYR A 52 -9.83 -1.36 -3.08
C TYR A 52 -8.52 -1.97 -2.57
N GLN A 53 -8.34 -3.29 -2.74
CA GLN A 53 -7.12 -3.97 -2.33
C GLN A 53 -5.90 -3.47 -3.11
N ALA A 54 -6.04 -3.21 -4.42
CA ALA A 54 -5.00 -2.62 -5.24
C ALA A 54 -4.62 -1.20 -4.75
N SER A 55 -5.60 -0.41 -4.33
CA SER A 55 -5.37 0.92 -3.77
C SER A 55 -4.59 0.85 -2.45
N ILE A 56 -4.94 -0.08 -1.56
CA ILE A 56 -4.19 -0.32 -0.32
C ILE A 56 -2.76 -0.75 -0.64
N ALA A 57 -2.57 -1.68 -1.57
CA ALA A 57 -1.24 -2.13 -1.98
C ALA A 57 -0.39 -0.97 -2.51
N LYS A 58 -0.97 -0.06 -3.31
CA LYS A 58 -0.30 1.15 -3.79
C LYS A 58 0.12 2.05 -2.62
N VAL A 59 -0.79 2.37 -1.69
CA VAL A 59 -0.45 3.18 -0.49
C VAL A 59 0.65 2.49 0.33
N LEU A 60 0.54 1.19 0.56
CA LEU A 60 1.50 0.41 1.34
C LEU A 60 2.90 0.45 0.72
N SER A 61 3.00 0.29 -0.60
CA SER A 61 4.27 0.40 -1.34
C SER A 61 4.92 1.77 -1.14
N ILE A 62 4.12 2.84 -1.26
CA ILE A 62 4.62 4.21 -1.10
C ILE A 62 5.12 4.45 0.33
N LEU A 63 4.38 4.00 1.34
CA LEU A 63 4.79 4.16 2.74
C LEU A 63 6.06 3.37 3.07
N LEU A 64 6.19 2.15 2.53
CA LEU A 64 7.42 1.36 2.66
C LEU A 64 8.61 2.07 2.01
N GLU A 65 8.40 2.71 0.86
CA GLU A 65 9.42 3.49 0.20
C GLU A 65 9.81 4.73 1.02
N VAL A 66 8.84 5.50 1.53
CA VAL A 66 9.09 6.64 2.42
C VAL A 66 9.88 6.20 3.65
N ARG A 67 9.49 5.10 4.28
CA ARG A 67 10.23 4.52 5.41
C ARG A 67 11.65 4.14 5.02
N HIS A 68 11.82 3.47 3.88
CA HIS A 68 13.13 3.07 3.39
C HIS A 68 14.04 4.29 3.19
N LYS A 69 13.53 5.36 2.57
CA LYS A 69 14.26 6.63 2.39
C LYS A 69 14.67 7.25 3.72
N LEU A 70 13.74 7.37 4.68
CA LEU A 70 14.02 7.92 6.01
C LEU A 70 15.16 7.18 6.73
N ASN A 71 15.13 5.84 6.67
CA ASN A 71 16.15 4.97 7.27
C ASN A 71 17.48 5.00 6.51
N ALA A 72 17.44 4.96 5.17
CA ALA A 72 18.63 4.94 4.32
C ALA A 72 19.47 6.20 4.52
N THR A 73 18.84 7.37 4.61
CA THR A 73 19.56 8.62 4.86
C THR A 73 20.28 8.60 6.21
N GLU A 74 19.63 8.16 7.30
CA GLU A 74 20.32 8.10 8.60
C GLU A 74 21.44 7.08 8.62
N PHE A 75 21.16 5.89 8.11
CA PHE A 75 22.14 4.81 8.07
C PHE A 75 23.36 5.21 7.25
N GLY A 76 23.17 5.84 6.09
CA GLY A 76 24.27 6.35 5.27
C GLY A 76 25.11 7.39 5.99
N LEU A 77 24.48 8.37 6.66
CA LEU A 77 25.22 9.41 7.39
C LEU A 77 25.97 8.84 8.60
N GLN A 78 25.36 7.90 9.32
CA GLN A 78 26.02 7.22 10.42
C GLN A 78 27.24 6.44 9.92
N LYS A 79 27.11 5.73 8.80
CA LYS A 79 28.23 4.99 8.19
C LYS A 79 29.35 5.91 7.73
N LEU A 80 29.04 7.07 7.14
CA LEU A 80 30.05 8.07 6.77
C LEU A 80 30.81 8.59 8.00
N LYS A 81 30.10 8.83 9.12
CA LYS A 81 30.73 9.21 10.39
C LYS A 81 31.65 8.11 10.93
N GLU A 82 31.19 6.86 10.91
CA GLU A 82 31.99 5.69 11.33
C GLU A 82 33.26 5.51 10.47
N LEU A 83 33.19 5.89 9.19
CA LEU A 83 34.30 5.87 8.24
C LEU A 83 35.27 7.07 8.39
N GLY A 84 35.00 7.99 9.32
CA GLY A 84 35.87 9.14 9.58
C GLY A 84 35.75 10.26 8.54
N PHE A 85 34.61 10.36 7.82
CA PHE A 85 34.39 11.52 6.96
C PHE A 85 34.37 12.83 7.77
N PRO A 86 34.97 13.92 7.24
CA PRO A 86 34.90 15.23 7.85
C PRO A 86 33.44 15.66 8.04
N SER A 87 33.11 16.13 9.25
CA SER A 87 31.75 16.58 9.62
C SER A 87 31.22 17.67 8.69
N GLU A 88 32.11 18.47 8.13
CA GLU A 88 31.81 19.62 7.28
C GLU A 88 31.30 19.18 5.90
N LEU A 89 31.67 17.96 5.45
CA LEU A 89 31.25 17.40 4.16
C LEU A 89 29.95 16.60 4.24
N ILE A 90 29.52 16.20 5.45
CA ILE A 90 28.31 15.40 5.66
C ILE A 90 27.06 16.06 5.05
N PRO A 91 26.81 17.38 5.21
CA PRO A 91 25.67 18.04 4.58
C PRO A 91 25.71 17.98 3.05
N GLN A 92 26.90 18.13 2.45
CA GLN A 92 27.09 18.10 1.00
C GLN A 92 26.85 16.70 0.45
N ILE A 93 27.38 15.67 1.13
CA ILE A 93 27.16 14.26 0.75
C ILE A 93 25.69 13.90 0.90
N ARG A 94 25.01 14.41 1.94
CA ARG A 94 23.57 14.23 2.09
C ARG A 94 22.81 14.83 0.90
N ASP A 95 23.09 16.08 0.55
CA ASP A 95 22.42 16.77 -0.57
C ASP A 95 22.64 16.00 -1.89
N ILE A 96 23.83 15.43 -2.10
CA ILE A 96 24.12 14.57 -3.26
C ILE A 96 23.36 13.24 -3.17
N ALA A 97 23.38 12.56 -2.02
CA ALA A 97 22.68 11.30 -1.83
C ALA A 97 21.16 11.44 -2.03
N GLU A 98 20.57 12.56 -1.61
CA GLU A 98 19.16 12.86 -1.83
C GLU A 98 18.82 13.02 -3.32
N GLN A 99 19.76 13.41 -4.19
CA GLN A 99 19.55 13.47 -5.64
C GLN A 99 19.57 12.10 -6.33
N PHE A 100 20.26 11.11 -5.76
CA PHE A 100 20.29 9.73 -6.27
C PHE A 100 19.07 8.92 -5.82
N ILE A 101 18.34 9.40 -4.83
CA ILE A 101 17.09 8.81 -4.41
C ILE A 101 15.99 9.29 -5.36
N PRO A 102 15.26 8.38 -6.05
CA PRO A 102 14.26 8.78 -7.04
C PRO A 102 13.26 9.78 -6.49
N ASP A 103 12.91 10.75 -7.34
CA ASP A 103 12.25 11.99 -6.97
C ASP A 103 10.97 11.78 -6.14
N THR A 104 10.88 12.54 -5.06
CA THR A 104 9.76 12.50 -4.11
C THR A 104 8.51 13.19 -4.63
N GLU A 105 8.63 14.04 -5.66
CA GLU A 105 7.48 14.78 -6.20
C GLU A 105 6.44 13.83 -6.83
N GLY A 106 6.88 12.83 -7.59
CA GLY A 106 6.00 11.79 -8.13
C GLY A 106 5.33 10.96 -7.02
N LEU A 107 6.07 10.66 -5.96
CA LEU A 107 5.56 9.89 -4.81
C LEU A 107 4.48 10.64 -4.04
N SER A 108 4.62 11.95 -3.85
CA SER A 108 3.58 12.73 -3.16
C SER A 108 2.29 12.77 -3.97
N ALA A 109 2.37 12.91 -5.30
CA ALA A 109 1.21 12.85 -6.17
C ALA A 109 0.54 11.47 -6.14
N ASP A 110 1.34 10.40 -6.28
CA ASP A 110 0.86 9.02 -6.21
C ASP A 110 0.26 8.67 -4.85
N TYR A 111 0.84 9.19 -3.77
CA TYR A 111 0.34 9.05 -2.41
C TYR A 111 -1.01 9.71 -2.25
N ASN A 112 -1.13 10.99 -2.64
CA ASN A 112 -2.37 11.73 -2.55
C ASN A 112 -3.49 11.12 -3.40
N GLN A 113 -3.15 10.60 -4.59
CA GLN A 113 -4.09 9.86 -5.43
C GLN A 113 -4.56 8.58 -4.72
N ALA A 114 -3.64 7.78 -4.18
CA ALA A 114 -3.96 6.53 -3.51
C ALA A 114 -4.77 6.76 -2.22
N LEU A 115 -4.48 7.84 -1.48
CA LEU A 115 -5.30 8.28 -0.35
C LEU A 115 -6.69 8.77 -0.78
N GLY A 116 -6.81 9.40 -1.94
CA GLY A 116 -8.09 9.76 -2.53
C GLY A 116 -8.98 8.55 -2.76
N LEU A 117 -8.42 7.46 -3.29
CA LEU A 117 -9.11 6.18 -3.46
C LEU A 117 -9.45 5.53 -2.11
N LEU A 118 -8.53 5.56 -1.15
CA LEU A 118 -8.76 5.05 0.21
C LEU A 118 -9.91 5.81 0.89
N ALA A 119 -9.96 7.13 0.75
CA ALA A 119 -10.97 7.99 1.36
C ALA A 119 -12.40 7.70 0.89
N GLN A 120 -12.58 7.13 -0.32
CA GLN A 120 -13.89 6.72 -0.81
C GLN A 120 -14.51 5.59 0.01
N ARG A 121 -13.69 4.78 0.68
CA ARG A 121 -14.14 3.62 1.46
C ARG A 121 -13.88 3.76 2.95
N ASP A 122 -12.78 4.42 3.33
CA ASP A 122 -12.41 4.70 4.71
C ASP A 122 -11.84 6.13 4.83
N PRO A 123 -12.71 7.15 4.99
CA PRO A 123 -12.29 8.54 5.08
C PRO A 123 -11.52 8.85 6.37
N VAL A 124 -11.78 8.12 7.46
CA VAL A 124 -11.11 8.34 8.74
C VAL A 124 -9.66 7.87 8.66
N LEU A 125 -9.43 6.69 8.08
CA LEU A 125 -8.09 6.18 7.84
C LEU A 125 -7.32 7.11 6.88
N ALA A 126 -7.94 7.50 5.77
CA ALA A 126 -7.33 8.43 4.83
C ALA A 126 -6.98 9.79 5.47
N PHE A 127 -7.84 10.33 6.34
CA PHE A 127 -7.53 11.55 7.10
C PHE A 127 -6.32 11.37 8.02
N ARG A 128 -6.24 10.25 8.77
CA ARG A 128 -5.07 9.92 9.60
C ARG A 128 -3.79 9.90 8.75
N PHE A 129 -3.83 9.28 7.58
CA PHE A 129 -2.71 9.27 6.64
C PHE A 129 -2.31 10.65 6.12
N ARG A 130 -3.28 11.50 5.75
CA ARG A 130 -3.00 12.88 5.33
C ARG A 130 -2.35 13.72 6.43
N SER A 131 -2.80 13.57 7.67
CA SER A 131 -2.21 14.28 8.81
C SER A 131 -0.74 13.93 9.06
N GLN A 132 -0.28 12.78 8.55
CA GLN A 132 1.11 12.37 8.60
C GLN A 132 1.92 12.77 7.37
N ASP A 133 1.32 13.28 6.30
CA ASP A 133 2.06 13.76 5.12
C ASP A 133 2.79 15.10 5.41
N SER A 134 2.22 15.89 6.32
CA SER A 134 2.77 17.17 6.81
C SER A 134 4.21 17.04 7.33
N VAL A 135 4.63 15.82 7.63
CA VAL A 135 5.94 15.45 8.13
C VAL A 135 7.06 15.81 7.17
N ASN A 136 6.91 15.46 5.89
CA ASN A 136 7.92 15.79 4.88
C ASN A 136 8.05 17.30 4.73
N GLU A 137 6.93 18.02 4.84
CA GLU A 137 6.89 19.47 4.81
C GLU A 137 7.59 20.07 6.03
N TYR A 138 7.36 19.54 7.24
CA TYR A 138 8.08 19.97 8.44
C TYR A 138 9.58 19.74 8.35
N LEU A 139 10.03 18.58 7.84
CA LEU A 139 11.45 18.32 7.61
C LEU A 139 12.05 19.29 6.58
N LYS A 140 11.33 19.59 5.50
CA LYS A 140 11.74 20.62 4.52
C LYS A 140 11.83 22.00 5.15
N ILE A 141 10.88 22.39 6.01
CA ILE A 141 10.89 23.67 6.73
C ILE A 141 12.12 23.76 7.64
N VAL A 142 12.40 22.73 8.44
CA VAL A 142 13.59 22.70 9.33
C VAL A 142 14.88 22.86 8.53
N ARG A 143 14.99 22.18 7.38
CA ARG A 143 16.15 22.30 6.48
C ARG A 143 16.28 23.70 5.87
N ASN A 144 15.17 24.27 5.42
CA ASN A 144 15.15 25.60 4.80
C ASN A 144 15.51 26.69 5.81
N ILE A 145 15.02 26.60 7.05
CA ILE A 145 15.39 27.51 8.14
C ILE A 145 16.90 27.43 8.40
N SER A 146 17.47 26.23 8.40
CA SER A 146 18.94 26.05 8.55
C SER A 146 19.73 26.74 7.45
N LYS A 147 19.26 26.68 6.19
CA LYS A 147 19.91 27.34 5.05
C LYS A 147 19.76 28.87 5.06
N GLN A 148 18.64 29.40 5.56
CA GLN A 148 18.33 30.83 5.48
C GLN A 148 18.84 31.66 6.67
N HIS A 149 18.94 31.09 7.87
CA HIS A 149 19.17 31.84 9.10
C HIS A 149 20.51 31.55 9.79
N GLU A 150 21.50 30.99 9.08
CA GLU A 150 22.80 30.58 9.64
C GLU A 150 22.65 29.70 10.91
N PHE A 151 21.57 28.91 10.97
CA PHE A 151 21.32 28.04 12.11
C PHE A 151 22.40 26.96 12.21
N PRO A 152 22.93 26.65 13.42
CA PRO A 152 23.95 25.62 13.57
C PRO A 152 23.48 24.29 12.98
N ILE A 153 24.29 23.70 12.10
CA ILE A 153 23.99 22.46 11.40
C ILE A 153 23.70 21.33 12.40
N GLU A 154 24.40 21.29 13.54
CA GLU A 154 24.18 20.28 14.57
C GLU A 154 22.78 20.36 15.18
N LEU A 155 22.25 21.57 15.37
CA LEU A 155 20.90 21.76 15.91
C LEU A 155 19.85 21.29 14.91
N ALA A 156 20.00 21.63 13.62
CA ALA A 156 19.12 21.14 12.57
C ALA A 156 19.13 19.60 12.49
N GLN A 157 20.31 18.98 12.55
CA GLN A 157 20.45 17.51 12.60
C GLN A 157 19.78 16.89 13.83
N SER A 158 19.92 17.53 15.00
CA SER A 158 19.29 17.07 16.26
C SER A 158 17.76 17.14 16.18
N MET A 159 17.22 18.23 15.62
CA MET A 159 15.79 18.38 15.38
C MET A 159 15.27 17.31 14.42
N GLU A 160 15.93 17.13 13.27
CA GLU A 160 15.56 16.09 12.30
C GLU A 160 15.56 14.70 12.93
N SER A 161 16.58 14.36 13.71
CA SER A 161 16.69 13.07 14.40
C SER A 161 15.54 12.88 15.39
N SER A 162 15.21 13.94 16.15
CA SER A 162 14.09 13.95 17.10
C SER A 162 12.75 13.76 16.40
N PHE A 163 12.53 14.44 15.28
CA PHE A 163 11.37 14.24 14.43
C PHE A 163 11.31 12.79 13.96
N LYS A 164 12.38 12.25 13.36
CA LYS A 164 12.39 10.87 12.86
C LYS A 164 12.09 9.84 13.93
N ASN A 165 12.60 10.01 15.15
CA ASN A 165 12.32 9.12 16.27
C ASN A 165 10.83 9.09 16.67
N ILE A 166 10.09 10.18 16.45
CA ILE A 166 8.64 10.24 16.67
C ILE A 166 7.89 9.66 15.46
N LEU A 167 8.39 9.92 14.26
CA LEU A 167 7.70 9.65 13.01
C LEU A 167 7.80 8.19 12.55
N LEU A 168 9.00 7.60 12.65
CA LEU A 168 9.23 6.23 12.20
C LEU A 168 8.33 5.22 12.92
N PRO A 169 8.12 5.26 14.24
CA PRO A 169 7.17 4.38 14.92
C PRO A 169 5.74 4.54 14.39
N ASN A 170 5.27 5.78 14.25
CA ASN A 170 3.93 6.07 13.74
C ASN A 170 3.75 5.57 12.29
N LEU A 171 4.75 5.77 11.45
CA LEU A 171 4.76 5.26 10.07
C LEU A 171 4.74 3.73 10.05
N ASN A 172 5.55 3.07 10.89
CA ASN A 172 5.55 1.61 11.00
C ASN A 172 4.17 1.07 11.43
N ASP A 173 3.50 1.73 12.36
CA ASP A 173 2.18 1.30 12.83
C ASP A 173 1.11 1.47 11.74
N LEU A 174 1.16 2.57 10.99
CA LEU A 174 0.29 2.76 9.83
C LEU A 174 0.53 1.73 8.72
N ILE A 175 1.80 1.42 8.42
CA ILE A 175 2.17 0.38 7.45
C ILE A 175 1.59 -0.97 7.90
N ARG A 176 1.70 -1.32 9.19
CA ARG A 176 1.12 -2.55 9.75
C ARG A 176 -0.41 -2.55 9.69
N GLU A 177 -1.04 -1.43 10.01
CA GLU A 177 -2.50 -1.28 9.96
C GLU A 177 -3.02 -1.53 8.53
N LEU A 178 -2.42 -0.89 7.52
CA LEU A 178 -2.77 -1.13 6.12
C LEU A 178 -2.48 -2.56 5.66
N ALA A 179 -1.35 -3.12 6.05
CA ALA A 179 -0.99 -4.49 5.69
C ALA A 179 -2.00 -5.51 6.25
N LYS A 180 -2.50 -5.28 7.47
CA LYS A 180 -3.57 -6.10 8.08
C LYS A 180 -4.90 -5.98 7.34
N ILE A 181 -5.27 -4.78 6.90
CA ILE A 181 -6.48 -4.55 6.08
C ILE A 181 -6.32 -5.22 4.70
N HIS A 182 -5.10 -5.23 4.16
CA HIS A 182 -4.82 -5.87 2.87
C HIS A 182 -4.96 -7.39 2.95
N SER A 183 -4.05 -8.06 3.68
CA SER A 183 -4.10 -9.51 3.88
C SER A 183 -3.20 -9.96 5.02
N ARG A 184 -3.49 -11.13 5.61
CA ARG A 184 -2.62 -11.75 6.63
C ARG A 184 -1.22 -12.07 6.10
N SER A 185 -1.10 -12.43 4.82
CA SER A 185 0.20 -12.72 4.20
C SER A 185 1.05 -11.46 4.11
N THR A 186 0.46 -10.38 3.59
CA THR A 186 1.11 -9.07 3.49
C THR A 186 1.50 -8.52 4.85
N SER A 187 0.66 -8.68 5.87
CA SER A 187 1.00 -8.29 7.24
C SER A 187 2.27 -8.97 7.73
N LYS A 188 2.43 -10.28 7.52
CA LYS A 188 3.63 -11.01 7.93
C LYS A 188 4.87 -10.54 7.18
N GLU A 189 4.77 -10.41 5.86
CA GLU A 189 5.87 -9.95 5.01
C GLU A 189 6.31 -8.53 5.38
N VAL A 190 5.35 -7.65 5.64
CA VAL A 190 5.61 -6.30 6.14
C VAL A 190 6.31 -6.34 7.49
N ASP A 191 5.85 -7.15 8.45
CA ASP A 191 6.50 -7.27 9.75
C ASP A 191 7.96 -7.73 9.61
N GLU A 192 8.26 -8.65 8.70
CA GLU A 192 9.62 -9.06 8.36
C GLU A 192 10.45 -7.91 7.75
N ILE A 193 9.88 -7.15 6.81
CA ILE A 193 10.54 -5.98 6.21
C ILE A 193 10.82 -4.89 7.26
N LEU A 194 9.88 -4.66 8.18
CA LEU A 194 10.00 -3.66 9.23
C LEU A 194 11.05 -4.08 10.29
N ALA A 195 11.24 -5.38 10.51
CA ALA A 195 12.25 -5.91 11.41
C ALA A 195 13.68 -5.88 10.85
N LYS A 196 13.84 -5.86 9.51
CA LYS A 196 15.16 -5.80 8.87
C LYS A 196 15.85 -4.47 9.15
N LYS A 197 17.11 -4.54 9.58
CA LYS A 197 17.99 -3.36 9.69
C LYS A 197 18.27 -2.80 8.29
N PRO A 198 18.36 -1.47 8.14
CA PRO A 198 18.77 -0.87 6.87
C PRO A 198 20.15 -1.39 6.48
N GLN A 199 20.33 -1.63 5.18
CA GLN A 199 21.60 -2.01 4.57
C GLN A 199 21.89 -1.02 3.44
N LEU A 200 23.16 -0.69 3.24
CA LEU A 200 23.56 0.12 2.11
C LEU A 200 23.42 -0.73 0.83
N PRO A 201 22.99 -0.13 -0.30
CA PRO A 201 23.07 -0.79 -1.59
C PRO A 201 24.48 -1.30 -1.85
N ALA A 202 24.61 -2.49 -2.43
CA ALA A 202 25.91 -3.12 -2.69
C ALA A 202 26.79 -2.24 -3.60
N GLU A 203 26.15 -1.51 -4.52
CA GLU A 203 26.78 -0.54 -5.42
C GLU A 203 27.42 0.61 -4.64
N PHE A 204 26.75 1.10 -3.60
CA PHE A 204 27.28 2.18 -2.77
C PHE A 204 28.49 1.70 -1.94
N VAL A 205 28.40 0.49 -1.36
CA VAL A 205 29.54 -0.13 -0.65
C VAL A 205 30.74 -0.32 -1.58
N ARG A 206 30.49 -0.73 -2.82
CA ARG A 206 31.52 -0.86 -3.85
C ARG A 206 32.16 0.48 -4.20
N LEU A 207 31.37 1.54 -4.40
CA LEU A 207 31.89 2.88 -4.67
C LEU A 207 32.76 3.41 -3.53
N LEU A 208 32.34 3.21 -2.27
CA LEU A 208 33.17 3.57 -1.11
C LEU A 208 34.51 2.81 -1.12
N SER A 209 34.48 1.51 -1.45
CA SER A 209 35.68 0.69 -1.55
C SER A 209 36.61 1.15 -2.67
N GLU A 210 36.08 1.54 -3.83
CA GLU A 210 36.84 2.07 -4.97
C GLU A 210 37.50 3.42 -4.66
N LEU A 211 36.88 4.22 -3.77
CA LEU A 211 37.46 5.48 -3.27
C LEU A 211 38.54 5.27 -2.18
N GLY A 212 38.91 4.03 -1.89
CA GLY A 212 39.93 3.70 -0.89
C GLY A 212 39.45 3.79 0.56
N ILE A 213 38.14 3.92 0.77
CA ILE A 213 37.53 3.97 2.10
C ILE A 213 37.20 2.53 2.49
N LYS A 214 37.97 1.97 3.43
CA LYS A 214 37.73 0.61 3.94
C LYS A 214 36.44 0.60 4.77
N SER A 215 35.39 -0.02 4.22
CA SER A 215 34.08 -0.25 4.87
C SER A 215 34.13 -1.20 6.05
#